data_AF-A0A1M6HZR3-F1
#
_entry.id   AF-A0A1M6HZR3-F1
#
_cell.length_a   1.000
_cell.length_b   1.000
_cell.length_c   1.000
_cell.angle_alpha   90.00
_cell.angle_beta   90.00
_cell.angle_gamma   90.00
#
_symmetry.space_group_name_H-M   'P 1'
#
loop_
_entity.id
_entity.type
_entity.pdbx_description
1 polymer ?
#
loop_
_entity_poly.entity_id
_entity_poly.type
_entity_poly.pdbx_seq_one_letter_code
_entity_poly.pdbx_strand_id
1 'polypeptide(L)'
;MPLHIKQAIPFHEYFTSGTGDLFAFDETYLNKPEAVLDIIEGAFSLGGRYITTYLHNTDLIRVTGYLVKKSEVKKASEGEAVLRDTDILGYGTNNIAHVFERRLRKDEP
;
A
#
# COMPACT_ATOMS: atom_id res chain seq x y z
N MET A 1 -12.46 5.77 -11.39
CA MET A 1 -11.09 6.03 -10.89
C MET A 1 -11.15 6.85 -9.60
N PRO A 2 -10.52 6.40 -8.50
CA PRO A 2 -10.48 7.11 -7.22
C PRO A 2 -9.89 8.52 -7.31
N LEU A 3 -10.46 9.48 -6.57
CA LEU A 3 -10.06 10.90 -6.63
C LEU A 3 -8.59 11.09 -6.24
N HIS A 4 -8.14 10.43 -5.18
CA HIS A 4 -6.76 10.54 -4.71
C HIS A 4 -5.75 10.05 -5.75
N ILE A 5 -6.04 8.95 -6.45
CA ILE A 5 -5.18 8.45 -7.54
C ILE A 5 -5.10 9.48 -8.66
N LYS A 6 -6.25 10.04 -9.06
CA LYS A 6 -6.33 11.07 -10.11
C LYS A 6 -5.56 12.34 -9.75
N GLN A 7 -5.53 12.73 -8.47
CA GLN A 7 -4.81 13.89 -7.98
C GLN A 7 -3.29 13.66 -7.87
N ALA A 8 -2.86 12.49 -7.39
CA ALA A 8 -1.45 12.21 -7.12
C ALA A 8 -0.64 11.99 -8.39
N ILE A 9 -1.22 11.30 -9.38
CA ILE A 9 -0.52 10.84 -10.58
C ILE A 9 0.18 11.95 -11.37
N PRO A 10 -0.44 13.12 -11.64
CA PRO A 10 0.23 14.18 -12.40
C PRO A 10 1.57 14.62 -11.80
N PHE A 11 1.75 14.50 -10.49
CA PHE A 11 3.01 14.87 -9.85
C PHE A 11 4.15 13.87 -10.11
N HIS A 12 3.86 12.68 -10.62
CA HIS A 12 4.88 11.66 -10.85
C HIS A 12 5.97 12.15 -11.80
N GLU A 13 5.67 13.01 -12.77
CA GLU A 13 6.66 13.51 -13.73
C GLU A 13 7.85 14.23 -13.05
N TYR A 14 7.63 14.88 -11.91
CA TYR A 14 8.64 15.68 -11.23
C TYR A 14 9.66 14.84 -10.42
N PHE A 15 9.39 13.55 -10.18
CA PHE A 15 10.24 12.68 -9.38
C PHE A 15 11.08 11.74 -10.27
N THR A 16 12.19 12.21 -10.82
CA THR A 16 13.00 11.42 -11.77
C THR A 16 13.45 10.06 -11.23
N SER A 17 13.81 9.98 -9.94
CA SER A 17 14.18 8.73 -9.25
C SER A 17 12.99 7.79 -8.96
N GLY A 18 11.76 8.23 -9.25
CA GLY A 18 10.53 7.50 -8.99
C GLY A 18 9.78 8.03 -7.77
N THR A 19 8.46 7.92 -7.82
CA THR A 19 7.55 8.10 -6.68
C THR A 19 6.45 7.05 -6.78
N GLY A 20 5.86 6.71 -5.65
CA GLY A 20 4.81 5.71 -5.57
C GLY A 20 3.94 5.92 -4.36
N ASP A 21 2.64 5.96 -4.60
CA ASP A 21 1.63 6.00 -3.55
C ASP A 21 1.09 4.61 -3.24
N LEU A 22 0.76 4.40 -1.97
CA LEU A 22 0.17 3.17 -1.46
C LEU A 22 -1.33 3.37 -1.24
N PHE A 23 -2.15 2.61 -1.98
CA PHE A 23 -3.60 2.66 -1.88
C PHE A 23 -4.14 1.35 -1.28
N ALA A 24 -4.89 1.46 -0.19
CA ALA A 24 -5.58 0.32 0.40
C ALA A 24 -6.91 0.10 -0.31
N PHE A 25 -7.16 -1.12 -0.81
CA PHE A 25 -8.44 -1.54 -1.37
C PHE A 25 -9.16 -2.43 -0.36
N ASP A 26 -10.49 -2.40 -0.38
CA ASP A 26 -11.32 -3.30 0.43
C ASP A 26 -11.67 -4.59 -0.33
N GLU A 27 -12.31 -5.53 0.37
CA GLU A 27 -12.62 -6.88 -0.12
C GLU A 27 -13.62 -6.90 -1.30
N THR A 28 -14.39 -5.82 -1.51
CA THR A 28 -15.34 -5.73 -2.63
C THR A 28 -14.65 -5.90 -3.98
N TYR A 29 -13.39 -5.45 -4.09
CA TYR A 29 -12.59 -5.55 -5.30
C TYR A 29 -12.19 -7.00 -5.65
N LEU A 30 -12.27 -7.95 -4.71
CA LEU A 30 -12.05 -9.37 -5.01
C LEU A 30 -13.13 -9.93 -5.95
N ASN A 31 -14.35 -9.40 -5.84
CA ASN A 31 -15.49 -9.81 -6.68
C ASN A 31 -15.67 -8.90 -7.91
N LYS A 32 -14.81 -7.90 -8.10
CA LYS A 32 -14.83 -6.93 -9.21
C LYS A 32 -13.41 -6.66 -9.74
N PRO A 33 -12.68 -7.69 -10.21
CA PRO A 33 -11.32 -7.51 -10.71
C PRO A 33 -11.24 -6.55 -11.90
N GLU A 34 -12.30 -6.43 -12.70
CA GLU A 34 -12.42 -5.46 -13.80
C GLU A 34 -12.30 -4.02 -13.31
N ALA A 35 -12.86 -3.69 -12.14
CA ALA A 35 -12.72 -2.36 -11.56
C ALA A 35 -11.27 -2.05 -11.15
N VAL A 36 -10.50 -3.07 -10.76
CA VAL A 36 -9.06 -2.92 -10.48
C VAL A 36 -8.30 -2.65 -11.78
N LEU A 37 -8.63 -3.35 -12.86
CA LEU A 37 -8.05 -3.14 -14.18
C LEU A 37 -8.33 -1.71 -14.68
N ASP A 38 -9.57 -1.24 -14.59
CA ASP A 38 -9.95 0.13 -14.98
C ASP A 38 -9.15 1.19 -14.21
N ILE A 39 -8.86 0.95 -12.93
CA ILE A 39 -8.03 1.84 -12.12
C ILE A 39 -6.58 1.84 -12.61
N ILE A 40 -6.04 0.66 -12.92
CA ILE A 40 -4.67 0.51 -13.43
C ILE A 40 -4.55 1.23 -14.78
N GLU A 41 -5.43 0.93 -15.73
CA GLU A 41 -5.42 1.55 -17.06
C GLU A 41 -5.61 3.08 -16.96
N GLY A 42 -6.58 3.52 -16.16
CA GLY A 42 -6.80 4.93 -15.88
C GLY A 42 -5.57 5.62 -15.30
N ALA A 43 -4.89 4.98 -14.34
CA ALA A 43 -3.69 5.52 -13.72
C ALA A 43 -2.54 5.69 -14.73
N PHE A 44 -2.25 4.66 -15.52
CA PHE A 44 -1.20 4.73 -16.55
C PHE A 44 -1.56 5.73 -17.66
N SER A 45 -2.83 5.85 -18.05
CA SER A 45 -3.27 6.83 -19.05
C SER A 45 -3.05 8.29 -18.63
N LEU A 46 -3.04 8.55 -17.32
CA LEU A 46 -2.74 9.86 -16.74
C LEU A 46 -1.24 10.13 -16.54
N GLY A 47 -0.36 9.24 -16.99
CA GLY A 47 1.09 9.37 -16.80
C GLY A 47 1.61 8.75 -15.50
N GLY A 48 0.78 7.95 -14.81
CA GLY A 48 1.22 7.20 -13.63
C GLY A 48 2.34 6.24 -13.98
N ARG A 49 3.46 6.31 -13.27
CA ARG A 49 4.62 5.44 -13.51
C ARG A 49 4.64 4.20 -12.62
N TYR A 50 4.12 4.33 -11.41
CA TYR A 50 4.13 3.27 -10.40
C TYR A 50 3.11 3.59 -9.31
N ILE A 51 2.17 2.69 -9.07
CA ILE A 51 1.26 2.72 -7.92
C ILE A 51 1.38 1.39 -7.19
N THR A 52 1.13 1.39 -5.88
CA THR A 52 0.98 0.13 -5.15
C THR A 52 -0.40 0.02 -4.53
N THR A 53 -1.02 -1.15 -4.66
CA THR A 53 -2.27 -1.46 -3.97
C THR A 53 -2.09 -2.67 -3.06
N TYR A 54 -2.91 -2.74 -2.01
CA TYR A 54 -2.97 -3.91 -1.11
C TYR A 54 -4.38 -4.04 -0.55
N LEU A 55 -4.75 -5.27 -0.19
CA LEU A 55 -6.02 -5.53 0.48
C LEU A 55 -5.90 -5.19 1.97
N HIS A 56 -6.77 -4.30 2.47
CA HIS A 56 -6.72 -3.76 3.83
C HIS A 56 -6.76 -4.86 4.92
N ASN A 57 -7.58 -5.90 4.72
CA ASN A 57 -7.81 -6.98 5.69
C ASN A 57 -6.92 -8.20 5.46
N THR A 58 -5.64 -8.01 5.14
CA THR A 58 -4.69 -9.12 4.99
C THR A 58 -3.60 -9.10 6.04
N ASP A 59 -3.00 -10.29 6.26
CA ASP A 59 -1.79 -10.44 7.07
C ASP A 59 -0.58 -9.82 6.37
N LEU A 60 -0.59 -9.75 5.03
CA LEU A 60 0.49 -9.16 4.25
C LEU A 60 0.30 -7.65 4.11
N ILE A 61 1.21 -6.87 4.69
CA ILE A 61 1.21 -5.41 4.58
C ILE A 61 2.28 -4.94 3.61
N ARG A 62 1.88 -3.97 2.78
CA ARG A 62 2.81 -3.15 2.03
C ARG A 62 3.34 -2.00 2.90
N VAL A 63 4.64 -2.03 3.19
CA VAL A 63 5.40 -0.88 3.69
C VAL A 63 5.97 -0.12 2.48
N THR A 64 6.64 1.01 2.68
CA THR A 64 7.25 1.78 1.59
C THR A 64 8.41 1.00 0.97
N GLY A 65 8.14 0.33 -0.15
CA GLY A 65 9.14 -0.41 -0.94
C GLY A 65 9.28 -1.90 -0.63
N TYR A 66 8.60 -2.45 0.39
CA TYR A 66 8.69 -3.86 0.75
C TYR A 66 7.39 -4.41 1.38
N LEU A 67 7.30 -5.74 1.51
CA LEU A 67 6.17 -6.45 2.11
C LEU A 67 6.59 -7.13 3.41
N VAL A 68 5.69 -7.16 4.38
CA VAL A 68 5.87 -7.86 5.67
C VAL A 68 4.59 -8.59 6.06
N LYS A 69 4.70 -9.64 6.87
CA LYS A 69 3.53 -10.27 7.49
C LYS A 69 3.31 -9.71 8.88
N LYS A 70 2.09 -9.27 9.19
CA LYS A 70 1.74 -8.79 10.55
C LYS A 70 2.04 -9.86 11.59
N SER A 71 1.79 -11.13 11.27
CA SER A 71 2.09 -12.25 12.17
C SER A 71 3.58 -12.38 12.48
N GLU A 72 4.47 -12.16 11.50
CA GLU A 72 5.93 -12.20 11.72
C GLU A 72 6.40 -10.95 12.47
N VAL A 73 5.85 -9.79 12.16
CA VAL A 73 6.14 -8.55 12.91
C VAL A 73 5.73 -8.66 14.38
N LYS A 74 4.63 -9.37 14.68
CA LYS A 74 4.21 -9.67 16.06
C LYS A 74 5.27 -10.51 16.78
N LYS A 75 5.79 -11.57 16.16
CA LYS A 75 6.90 -12.37 16.70
C LYS A 75 8.12 -11.51 17.00
N ALA A 76 8.52 -10.63 16.08
CA ALA A 76 9.61 -9.69 16.30
C ALA A 76 9.36 -8.79 17.52
N SER A 77 8.14 -8.31 17.71
CA SER A 77 7.77 -7.50 18.88
C SER A 77 7.85 -8.25 20.21
N GLU A 78 7.70 -9.58 20.16
CA GLU A 78 7.76 -10.48 21.31
C GLU A 78 9.20 -11.00 21.57
N GLY A 79 10.18 -10.55 20.77
CA GLY A 79 11.57 -11.00 20.84
C GLY A 79 11.79 -12.41 20.29
N GLU A 80 10.82 -12.94 19.54
CA GLU A 80 10.91 -14.24 18.89
C GLU A 80 11.69 -14.16 17.57
N ALA A 81 12.24 -15.30 17.15
CA ALA A 81 12.91 -15.40 15.85
C ALA A 81 11.90 -15.25 14.71
N VAL A 82 12.27 -14.43 13.72
CA VAL A 82 11.50 -14.20 12.49
C VAL A 82 12.24 -14.69 11.27
N LEU A 83 11.49 -15.00 10.21
CA LEU A 83 12.08 -15.56 8.99
C LEU A 83 12.84 -14.54 8.14
N ARG A 84 12.44 -13.26 8.17
CA ARG A 84 13.03 -12.20 7.34
C ARG A 84 13.40 -10.99 8.18
N ASP A 85 14.55 -10.39 7.86
CA ASP A 85 14.98 -9.13 8.47
C ASP A 85 13.98 -7.98 8.22
N THR A 86 13.24 -8.05 7.10
CA THR A 86 12.19 -7.09 6.79
C THR A 86 11.08 -7.06 7.83
N ASP A 87 10.85 -8.15 8.58
CA ASP A 87 9.85 -8.17 9.64
C ASP A 87 10.32 -7.36 10.87
N ILE A 88 11.64 -7.33 11.14
CA ILE A 88 12.24 -6.44 12.16
C ILE A 88 12.12 -4.99 11.72
N LEU A 89 12.39 -4.69 10.44
CA LEU A 89 12.19 -3.35 9.87
C LEU A 89 10.72 -2.93 9.91
N GLY A 90 9.81 -3.86 9.63
CA GLY A 90 8.37 -3.67 9.69
C GLY A 90 7.89 -3.35 11.11
N TYR A 91 8.41 -4.07 12.11
CA TYR A 91 8.19 -3.79 13.53
C TYR A 91 8.59 -2.36 13.90
N GLY A 92 9.84 -1.98 13.62
CA GLY A 92 10.34 -0.64 13.91
C GLY A 92 9.55 0.46 13.19
N THR A 93 9.23 0.25 11.91
CA THR A 93 8.43 1.19 11.11
C THR A 93 7.03 1.35 11.69
N ASN A 94 6.38 0.26 12.09
CA ASN A 94 5.03 0.31 12.63
C ASN A 94 4.97 1.01 13.98
N ASN A 95 5.98 0.83 14.84
CA ASN A 95 6.03 1.49 16.15
C ASN A 95 6.10 3.03 16.07
N ILE A 96 6.60 3.57 14.97
CA ILE A 96 6.78 5.02 14.78
C ILE A 96 5.68 5.61 13.91
N ALA A 97 5.38 4.94 12.79
CA ALA A 97 4.52 5.50 11.74
C ALA A 97 3.13 4.86 11.67
N HIS A 98 2.81 3.90 12.55
CA HIS A 98 1.52 3.21 12.64
C HIS A 98 1.01 2.70 11.28
N VAL A 99 1.93 2.16 10.46
CA VAL A 99 1.66 1.75 9.08
C VAL A 99 0.64 0.59 8.97
N PHE A 100 0.37 -0.12 10.06
CA PHE A 100 -0.60 -1.21 10.10
C PHE A 100 -2.04 -0.73 10.33
N GLU A 101 -2.19 0.53 10.73
CA GLU A 101 -3.47 1.17 11.06
C GLU A 101 -3.81 2.27 10.04
N ARG A 102 -3.20 2.22 8.84
CA ARG A 102 -3.50 3.18 7.77
C ARG A 102 -4.99 3.15 7.44
N ARG A 103 -5.66 4.27 7.71
CA ARG A 103 -7.10 4.41 7.49
C ARG A 103 -7.43 4.32 6.01
N LEU A 104 -8.54 3.65 5.70
CA LEU A 104 -9.21 3.81 4.42
C LEU A 104 -9.63 5.27 4.29
N ARG A 105 -9.19 5.95 3.22
CA ARG A 105 -9.69 7.29 2.92
C ARG A 105 -11.11 7.16 2.41
N LYS A 106 -12.04 7.84 3.07
CA LYS A 106 -13.38 8.08 2.55
C LYS A 106 -13.27 9.29 1.63
N ASP A 107 -13.63 9.11 0.37
CA ASP A 107 -13.86 10.24 -0.52
C ASP A 107 -15.14 10.94 0.01
N GLU A 108 -14.99 12.10 0.66
CA GLU A 108 -16.15 12.94 0.97
C GLU A 108 -16.72 13.53 -0.34
N PRO A 109 -18.05 13.66 -0.45
CA PRO A 109 -18.73 14.12 -1.66
C PRO A 109 -18.38 15.55 -2.08
#